data_AF-A0A4Q5R495-F1
#
_entry.id   AF-A0A4Q5R495-F1
#
_cell.length_a   1.000
_cell.length_b   1.000
_cell.length_c   1.000
_cell.angle_alpha   90.00
_cell.angle_beta   90.00
_cell.angle_gamma   90.00
#
_symmetry.space_group_name_H-M   'P 1'
#
loop_
_entity.id
_entity.type
_entity.pdbx_description
1 polymer ?
#
loop_
_entity_poly.entity_id
_entity_poly.type
_entity_poly.pdbx_seq_one_letter_code
_entity_poly.pdbx_strand_id
1 'polypeptide(L)' 'MSEHTFDETNITWRTLDWLPHIAFFVYKVDEENRIVDVVFKFAANQRVMLHRHKSPYVTLVMQGELRFYREDGTLKETR' A
#
# COMPACT_ATOMS: atom_id res chain seq x y z
N MET A 1 -18.08 14.76 9.00
CA MET A 1 -17.09 13.66 8.97
C MET A 1 -15.73 14.33 9.06
N SER A 2 -14.90 13.95 10.02
CA SER A 2 -13.71 14.71 10.41
C SER A 2 -12.82 15.04 9.21
N GLU A 3 -12.60 16.33 8.97
CA GLU A 3 -11.72 16.91 7.93
C GLU A 3 -10.24 16.75 8.26
N HIS A 4 -9.86 15.61 8.83
CA HIS A 4 -8.46 15.29 9.10
C HIS A 4 -7.99 14.33 8.02
N THR A 5 -7.55 14.90 6.91
CA THR A 5 -6.79 14.17 5.89
C THR A 5 -5.40 13.85 6.42
N PHE A 6 -4.87 12.70 6.03
CA PHE A 6 -3.49 12.34 6.32
C PHE A 6 -2.56 13.33 5.62
N ASP A 7 -1.75 14.07 6.40
CA ASP A 7 -0.78 15.02 5.87
C ASP A 7 0.43 14.27 5.30
N GLU A 8 0.52 14.24 3.98
CA GLU A 8 1.60 13.61 3.22
C GLU A 8 2.56 14.64 2.59
N THR A 9 2.46 15.92 2.96
CA THR A 9 3.23 17.01 2.32
C THR A 9 4.75 16.86 2.46
N ASN A 10 5.20 16.16 3.50
CA ASN A 10 6.61 15.90 3.77
C ASN A 10 7.09 14.51 3.31
N ILE A 11 6.28 13.76 2.55
CA ILE A 11 6.66 12.45 2.03
C ILE A 11 7.26 12.60 0.63
N THR A 12 8.51 12.15 0.45
CA THR A 12 9.14 12.09 -0.87
C THR A 12 8.74 10.81 -1.59
N TRP A 13 7.65 10.90 -2.36
CA TRP A 13 7.13 9.78 -3.12
C TRP A 13 8.09 9.32 -4.23
N ARG A 14 8.25 8.01 -4.35
CA ARG A 14 8.91 7.35 -5.47
C ARG A 14 7.88 6.60 -6.31
N THR A 15 8.11 6.55 -7.61
CA THR A 15 7.30 5.81 -8.58
C THR A 15 8.18 4.81 -9.32
N LEU A 16 7.53 3.87 -10.01
CA LEU A 16 8.19 2.93 -10.91
C LEU A 16 7.49 3.04 -12.26
N ASP A 17 8.25 3.14 -13.35
CA ASP A 17 7.69 3.37 -14.70
C ASP A 17 6.70 2.28 -15.12
N TRP A 18 6.87 1.06 -14.64
CA TRP A 18 6.03 -0.09 -14.93
C TRP A 18 4.85 -0.28 -13.96
N LEU A 19 4.70 0.59 -12.94
CA LEU A 19 3.58 0.60 -11.99
C LEU A 19 3.02 2.02 -11.79
N PRO A 20 2.27 2.56 -12.78
CA PRO A 20 1.84 3.95 -12.79
C PRO A 20 0.80 4.31 -11.71
N HIS A 21 0.14 3.33 -11.11
CA HIS A 21 -0.94 3.53 -10.14
C HIS A 21 -0.49 3.38 -8.68
N ILE A 22 0.82 3.30 -8.45
CA ILE A 22 1.42 3.11 -7.13
C ILE A 22 2.58 4.10 -6.97
N ALA A 23 2.49 4.93 -5.93
CA ALA A 23 3.64 5.61 -5.37
C ALA A 23 4.00 5.00 -4.02
N PHE A 24 5.26 5.04 -3.64
CA PHE A 24 5.72 4.47 -2.38
C PHE A 24 6.80 5.31 -1.71
N PHE A 25 6.95 5.11 -0.41
CA PHE A 25 8.04 5.64 0.40
C PHE A 25 8.53 4.55 1.35
N VAL A 26 9.82 4.22 1.28
CA VAL A 26 10.44 3.29 2.21
C VAL A 26 10.72 4.02 3.52
N TYR A 27 10.01 3.66 4.58
CA TYR A 27 10.13 4.29 5.89
C TYR A 27 11.33 3.76 6.67
N LYS A 28 11.45 2.43 6.74
CA LYS A 28 12.53 1.76 7.46
C LYS A 28 12.89 0.43 6.82
N VAL A 29 14.18 0.10 6.82
CA VAL A 29 14.70 -1.21 6.45
C VAL A 29 15.39 -1.80 7.67
N ASP A 30 14.96 -2.99 8.07
CA ASP A 30 15.65 -3.84 9.04
C ASP A 30 16.27 -5.00 8.26
N GLU A 31 17.56 -4.88 7.95
CA GLU A 31 18.28 -5.87 7.14
C GLU A 31 18.51 -7.19 7.87
N GLU A 32 18.70 -7.13 9.20
CA GLU A 32 18.94 -8.29 10.04
C GLU A 32 17.71 -9.21 10.05
N ASN A 33 16.53 -8.64 10.30
CA ASN A 33 15.28 -9.37 10.32
C ASN A 33 14.60 -9.47 8.94
N ARG A 34 15.15 -8.79 7.92
CA ARG A 34 14.62 -8.71 6.55
C ARG A 34 13.20 -8.15 6.50
N ILE A 35 12.94 -7.11 7.27
CA ILE A 35 11.65 -6.41 7.33
C ILE A 35 11.80 -5.04 6.67
N VAL A 36 10.80 -4.64 5.89
CA VAL A 36 10.72 -3.30 5.32
C VAL A 36 9.36 -2.71 5.65
N ASP A 37 9.38 -1.54 6.28
CA ASP A 37 8.20 -0.71 6.47
C ASP A 37 8.06 0.22 5.27
N VAL A 38 6.96 0.12 4.55
CA VAL A 38 6.69 0.90 3.33
C VAL A 38 5.33 1.56 3.42
N VAL A 39 5.29 2.85 3.08
CA VAL A 39 4.05 3.58 2.88
C VAL A 39 3.70 3.53 1.40
N PHE A 40 2.47 3.13 1.07
CA PHE A 40 1.95 3.11 -0.29
C PHE A 40 0.85 4.14 -0.48
N LYS A 41 0.83 4.75 -1.67
CA LYS A 41 -0.27 5.57 -2.18
C LYS A 41 -0.78 4.97 -3.47
N PHE A 42 -2.03 4.55 -3.45
CA PHE A 42 -2.71 3.94 -4.59
C PHE A 42 -3.62 4.95 -5.27
N ALA A 43 -3.66 4.91 -6.61
CA ALA A 43 -4.69 5.61 -7.34
C ALA A 43 -6.08 5.00 -7.06
N ALA A 44 -7.11 5.83 -6.96
CA ALA A 44 -8.46 5.38 -6.65
C ALA A 44 -8.98 4.36 -7.68
N ASN A 45 -9.64 3.31 -7.18
CA ASN A 45 -10.26 2.24 -7.99
C ASN A 45 -9.30 1.46 -8.90
N GLN A 46 -7.98 1.51 -8.66
CA GLN A 46 -7.00 0.71 -9.38
C GLN A 46 -6.67 -0.58 -8.63
N ARG A 47 -6.35 -1.64 -9.37
CA ARG A 47 -5.85 -2.90 -8.82
C ARG A 47 -4.34 -2.96 -8.98
N VAL A 48 -3.70 -3.62 -8.03
CA VAL A 48 -2.26 -3.92 -8.06
C VAL A 48 -2.04 -5.35 -8.51
N MET A 49 -0.79 -5.70 -8.86
CA MET A 49 -0.44 -7.04 -9.31
C MET A 49 -0.81 -8.10 -8.27
N LEU A 50 -1.32 -9.23 -8.75
CA LEU A 50 -1.50 -10.42 -7.93
C LEU A 50 -0.12 -10.94 -7.50
N HIS A 51 0.09 -11.04 -6.19
CA HIS A 51 1.32 -11.59 -5.63
C HIS A 51 1.03 -12.30 -4.31
N ARG A 52 1.97 -13.15 -3.88
CA ARG A 52 1.88 -13.94 -2.65
C ARG A 52 2.96 -13.50 -1.67
N HIS A 53 2.53 -13.01 -0.51
CA HIS A 53 3.45 -12.77 0.60
C HIS A 53 4.02 -14.10 1.11
N LYS A 54 5.34 -14.15 1.29
CA LYS A 54 6.05 -15.32 1.86
C LYS A 54 6.28 -15.19 3.38
N SER A 55 5.84 -14.08 3.96
CA SER A 55 5.94 -13.72 5.37
C SER A 55 4.64 -13.04 5.81
N PRO A 56 4.35 -12.93 7.13
CA PRO A 56 3.22 -12.15 7.63
C PRO A 56 3.24 -10.72 7.07
N TYR A 57 2.06 -10.24 6.69
CA TYR A 57 1.85 -8.90 6.15
C TYR A 57 0.82 -8.19 7.01
N VAL A 58 1.21 -7.04 7.55
CA VAL A 58 0.39 -6.21 8.43
C VAL A 58 0.26 -4.84 7.80
N THR A 59 -0.96 -4.29 7.81
CA THR A 59 -1.25 -2.98 7.19
C THR A 59 -2.10 -2.13 8.10
N LEU A 60 -1.88 -0.82 8.03
CA LEU A 60 -2.79 0.19 8.54
C LEU A 60 -3.27 1.05 7.36
N VAL A 61 -4.59 1.18 7.20
CA VAL A 61 -5.17 2.12 6.22
C VAL A 61 -5.24 3.49 6.88
N MET A 62 -4.39 4.42 6.44
CA MET A 62 -4.32 5.77 7.00
C MET A 62 -5.42 6.69 6.44
N GLN A 63 -5.80 6.51 5.18
CA GLN A 63 -6.84 7.26 4.50
C GLN A 63 -7.38 6.48 3.29
N GLY A 64 -8.69 6.56 3.04
CA GLY A 64 -9.34 5.88 1.93
C GLY A 64 -9.85 4.48 2.30
N GLU A 65 -9.86 3.57 1.33
CA GLU A 65 -10.32 2.19 1.49
C GLU A 65 -9.41 1.26 0.68
N LEU A 66 -8.97 0.16 1.28
CA LEU A 66 -8.15 -0.88 0.66
C LEU A 66 -8.96 -2.17 0.51
N ARG A 67 -9.16 -2.61 -0.73
CA ARG A 67 -9.88 -3.85 -1.07
C ARG A 67 -8.91 -4.95 -1.47
N PHE A 68 -9.03 -6.11 -0.83
CA PHE A 68 -8.35 -7.33 -1.20
C PHE A 68 -9.27 -8.22 -2.02
N TYR A 69 -8.76 -8.74 -3.12
CA TYR A 69 -9.47 -9.67 -4.00
C TYR A 69 -8.78 -11.03 -3.97
N ARG A 70 -9.56 -12.09 -4.20
CA ARG A 70 -9.01 -13.41 -4.54
C ARG A 70 -8.51 -13.39 -5.99
N GLU A 71 -7.80 -14.44 -6.37
CA GLU A 71 -7.28 -14.64 -7.74
C GLU A 71 -8.39 -14.61 -8.80
N ASP A 72 -9.58 -15.13 -8.48
CA ASP A 72 -10.77 -15.09 -9.34
C ASP A 72 -11.44 -13.69 -9.43
N GLY A 73 -10.90 -12.69 -8.73
CA GLY A 73 -11.42 -11.34 -8.69
C GLY A 73 -12.58 -11.11 -7.71
N THR A 74 -13.00 -12.13 -6.94
CA THR A 74 -14.01 -11.97 -5.90
C THR A 74 -13.46 -11.15 -4.73
N LEU A 75 -14.30 -10.29 -4.13
CA LEU A 75 -13.89 -9.50 -2.96
C LEU A 75 -13.62 -10.45 -1.78
N LYS A 76 -12.45 -10.30 -1.17
CA LYS A 76 -12.02 -11.06 0.01
C LYS A 76 -12.22 -10.25 1.29
N GLU A 77 -11.78 -9.00 1.28
CA GLU A 77 -11.72 -8.15 2.47
C GLU A 77 -11.69 -6.68 2.07
N THR A 78 -12.26 -5.82 2.90
CA THR A 78 -12.18 -4.36 2.79
C THR A 78 -11.64 -3.82 4.10
N ARG A 79 -10.65 -2.92 4.03
CA ARG A 79 -10.07 -2.19 5.17
C ARG A 79 -10.15 -0.69 4.95
#